data_AF-A0A8C5LM52-F1
#
_entry.id   AF-A0A8C5LM52-F1
#
_cell.length_a   1.000
_cell.length_b   1.000
_cell.length_c   1.000
_cell.angle_alpha   90.00
_cell.angle_beta   90.00
_cell.angle_gamma   90.00
#
_symmetry.space_group_name_H-M   'P 1'
#
loop_
_entity.id
_entity.type
_entity.pdbx_description
1 polymer ?
#
loop_
_entity_poly.entity_id
_entity_poly.type
_entity_poly.pdbx_seq_one_letter_code
_entity_poly.pdbx_strand_id
1 'polypeptide(L)'
;MPHKRSAPSKASTNEAKRQKKFKTLQEKVELLDLLREKKSYAAVAGHYGINESTVRYIKKNEAAIRSTVAVRFCDSAKKVTTVRNKNIVRMESALALWITDCRKKNIPLDGNIIREKARKLYQQFATDAENPGPSTAPDPQDFQASKGWFDRFQKQFNIKSVSLHGEAAFADTEAAQKYPETFRHMIEEKGYKPEQVFNMDETGLFWKKMPSRTYIMKDEAKALGFKAQKDRVTLIMCGNAVGYMMKPGLIHKSANPRALKNKNLLPVYWMHNAKAWITKVLGSNWFHQCFIPQAKEYLHNLGMDFKVLLIMDNAGGHPLDLYYEGVQIEFLPANTTFLI
;
A
#
# COMPACT_ATOMS: atom_id res chain seq x y z
N MET A 1 68.81 -31.92 -47.62
CA MET A 1 68.26 -30.60 -48.01
C MET A 1 67.41 -30.84 -49.25
N PRO A 2 66.07 -30.70 -49.16
CA PRO A 2 65.47 -29.40 -49.41
C PRO A 2 64.34 -29.00 -48.45
N HIS A 3 64.11 -27.69 -48.43
CA HIS A 3 63.27 -26.91 -47.53
C HIS A 3 61.78 -27.29 -47.55
N LYS A 4 61.21 -27.50 -46.35
CA LYS A 4 59.77 -27.56 -46.13
C LYS A 4 59.20 -26.12 -46.19
N ARG A 5 58.41 -25.82 -47.23
CA ARG A 5 57.65 -24.57 -47.37
C ARG A 5 56.66 -24.42 -46.21
N SER A 6 56.67 -23.27 -45.54
CA SER A 6 55.68 -22.86 -44.55
C SER A 6 54.37 -22.50 -45.24
N ALA A 7 53.24 -22.96 -44.68
CA ALA A 7 51.90 -22.58 -45.11
C ALA A 7 51.54 -21.18 -44.57
N PRO A 8 50.78 -20.35 -45.32
CA PRO A 8 50.49 -18.98 -44.94
C PRO A 8 49.47 -18.90 -43.80
N SER A 9 49.73 -18.02 -42.83
CA SER A 9 48.84 -17.70 -41.72
C SER A 9 47.54 -17.08 -42.22
N LYS A 10 46.39 -17.74 -41.99
CA LYS A 10 45.08 -17.11 -42.15
C LYS A 10 44.90 -16.04 -41.07
N ALA A 11 45.00 -14.78 -41.44
CA ALA A 11 44.56 -13.66 -40.61
C ALA A 11 43.05 -13.80 -40.34
N SER A 12 42.68 -14.00 -39.07
CA SER A 12 41.28 -13.97 -38.65
C SER A 12 40.81 -12.51 -38.58
N THR A 13 40.15 -12.03 -39.62
CA THR A 13 39.36 -10.80 -39.53
C THR A 13 38.18 -11.06 -38.59
N ASN A 14 38.32 -10.59 -37.35
CA ASN A 14 37.24 -10.53 -36.37
C ASN A 14 36.20 -9.49 -36.82
N GLU A 15 35.31 -9.87 -37.74
CA GLU A 15 34.07 -9.12 -37.95
C GLU A 15 33.18 -9.29 -36.72
N ALA A 16 32.97 -8.20 -35.99
CA ALA A 16 32.06 -8.16 -34.86
C ALA A 16 30.65 -8.62 -35.30
N LYS A 17 30.19 -9.75 -34.77
CA LYS A 17 28.83 -10.26 -35.02
C LYS A 17 27.81 -9.17 -34.68
N ARG A 18 27.14 -8.64 -35.72
CA ARG A 18 26.09 -7.61 -35.64
C ARG A 18 25.01 -8.02 -34.63
N GLN A 19 24.95 -7.35 -33.47
CA GLN A 19 23.91 -7.56 -32.48
C GLN A 19 22.53 -7.29 -33.11
N LYS A 20 21.60 -8.27 -33.02
CA LYS A 20 20.22 -8.12 -33.47
C LYS A 20 19.50 -7.05 -32.63
N LYS A 21 19.39 -5.82 -33.14
CA LYS A 21 18.51 -4.77 -32.58
C LYS A 21 17.05 -5.15 -32.83
N PHE A 22 16.37 -5.64 -31.80
CA PHE A 22 14.93 -5.96 -31.86
C PHE A 22 14.08 -4.68 -31.74
N LYS A 23 13.25 -4.39 -32.76
CA LYS A 23 12.31 -3.26 -32.79
C LYS A 23 11.04 -3.52 -31.97
N THR A 24 10.51 -2.50 -31.29
CA THR A 24 9.25 -2.56 -30.55
C THR A 24 8.06 -2.75 -31.49
N LEU A 25 6.90 -3.14 -30.96
CA LEU A 25 5.66 -3.24 -31.75
C LEU A 25 5.21 -1.86 -32.26
N GLN A 26 5.44 -0.80 -31.50
CA GLN A 26 5.13 0.58 -31.90
C GLN A 26 6.00 1.04 -33.08
N GLU A 27 7.33 0.83 -33.00
CA GLU A 27 8.24 1.12 -34.12
C GLU A 27 7.88 0.33 -35.39
N LYS A 28 7.28 -0.87 -35.26
CA LYS A 28 6.79 -1.65 -36.40
C LYS A 28 5.51 -1.07 -36.99
N VAL A 29 4.63 -0.47 -36.19
CA VAL A 29 3.42 0.22 -36.69
C VAL A 29 3.80 1.49 -37.43
N GLU A 30 4.69 2.31 -36.87
CA GLU A 30 5.23 3.52 -37.53
C GLU A 30 5.88 3.18 -38.87
N LEU A 31 6.66 2.09 -38.91
CA LEU A 31 7.23 1.56 -40.14
C LEU A 31 6.16 1.16 -41.17
N LEU A 32 5.05 0.54 -40.73
CA LEU A 32 3.94 0.16 -41.60
C LEU A 32 3.15 1.36 -42.11
N ASP A 33 3.05 2.43 -41.33
CA ASP A 33 2.42 3.69 -41.74
C ASP A 33 3.27 4.42 -42.79
N LEU A 34 4.60 4.43 -42.63
CA LEU A 34 5.51 4.96 -43.67
C LEU A 34 5.44 4.20 -44.99
N LEU A 35 5.17 2.89 -44.96
CA LEU A 35 4.90 2.11 -46.19
C LEU A 35 3.53 2.43 -46.81
N ARG A 36 2.56 2.91 -46.01
CA ARG A 36 1.25 3.34 -46.50
C ARG A 36 1.33 4.72 -47.19
N GLU A 37 2.27 5.57 -46.77
CA GLU A 37 2.60 6.86 -47.37
C GLU A 37 3.41 6.76 -48.69
N LYS A 38 3.33 5.63 -49.42
CA LYS A 38 3.99 5.36 -50.71
C LYS A 38 5.53 5.36 -50.70
N LYS A 39 6.20 5.21 -49.55
CA LYS A 39 7.65 5.00 -49.52
C LYS A 39 8.02 3.59 -49.96
N SER A 40 9.09 3.45 -50.75
CA SER A 40 9.57 2.13 -51.20
C SER A 40 10.13 1.31 -50.04
N TYR A 41 10.10 -0.02 -50.16
CA TYR A 41 10.67 -0.92 -49.15
C TYR A 41 12.14 -0.63 -48.84
N ALA A 42 12.92 -0.24 -49.86
CA ALA A 42 14.33 0.14 -49.74
C ALA A 42 14.52 1.46 -48.95
N ALA A 43 13.66 2.46 -49.17
CA ALA A 43 13.72 3.72 -48.44
C ALA A 43 13.40 3.54 -46.94
N VAL A 44 12.39 2.72 -46.63
CA VAL A 44 12.02 2.39 -45.24
C VAL A 44 13.09 1.53 -44.57
N ALA A 45 13.69 0.58 -45.29
CA ALA A 45 14.83 -0.21 -44.82
C ALA A 45 16.03 0.68 -44.44
N GLY A 46 16.35 1.65 -45.29
CA GLY A 46 17.42 2.65 -45.06
C GLY A 46 17.15 3.52 -43.83
N HIS A 47 15.95 4.08 -43.70
CA HIS A 47 15.56 4.94 -42.58
C HIS A 47 15.71 4.26 -41.22
N TYR A 48 15.36 2.97 -41.12
CA TYR A 48 15.42 2.21 -39.87
C TYR A 48 16.71 1.38 -39.70
N GLY A 49 17.63 1.40 -40.67
CA GLY A 49 18.89 0.64 -40.64
C GLY A 49 18.70 -0.88 -40.62
N ILE A 50 17.63 -1.40 -41.24
CA ILE A 50 17.27 -2.82 -41.27
C ILE A 50 17.26 -3.37 -42.69
N ASN A 51 17.40 -4.67 -42.86
CA ASN A 51 17.36 -5.30 -44.18
C ASN A 51 15.94 -5.23 -44.78
N GLU A 52 15.83 -5.04 -46.09
CA GLU A 52 14.54 -4.96 -46.81
C GLU A 52 13.67 -6.22 -46.60
N SER A 53 14.30 -7.40 -46.49
CA SER A 53 13.62 -8.66 -46.16
C SER A 53 12.91 -8.61 -44.81
N THR A 54 13.46 -7.88 -43.82
CA THR A 54 12.82 -7.66 -42.52
C THR A 54 11.59 -6.76 -42.65
N VAL A 55 11.68 -5.71 -43.48
CA VAL A 55 10.55 -4.81 -43.77
C VAL A 55 9.41 -5.58 -44.43
N ARG A 56 9.72 -6.43 -45.43
CA ARG A 56 8.74 -7.30 -46.10
C ARG A 56 8.11 -8.31 -45.12
N TYR A 57 8.90 -8.89 -44.22
CA TYR A 57 8.38 -9.77 -43.17
C TYR A 57 7.45 -9.04 -42.19
N ILE A 58 7.77 -7.81 -41.79
CA ILE A 58 6.91 -6.98 -40.94
C ILE A 58 5.60 -6.67 -41.67
N LYS A 59 5.66 -6.28 -42.96
CA LYS A 59 4.48 -6.04 -43.80
C LYS A 59 3.59 -7.27 -43.93
N LYS A 60 4.17 -8.46 -44.11
CA LYS A 60 3.42 -9.73 -44.15
C LYS A 60 2.62 -9.98 -42.86
N ASN A 61 3.10 -9.49 -41.71
CA ASN A 61 2.45 -9.65 -40.41
C ASN A 61 1.65 -8.41 -39.96
N GLU A 62 1.36 -7.47 -40.86
CA GLU A 62 0.74 -6.17 -40.53
C GLU A 62 -0.54 -6.30 -39.70
N ALA A 63 -1.48 -7.15 -40.14
CA ALA A 63 -2.77 -7.32 -39.47
C ALA A 63 -2.61 -7.78 -38.00
N ALA A 64 -1.71 -8.75 -37.77
CA ALA A 64 -1.42 -9.26 -36.44
C ALA A 64 -0.71 -8.22 -35.56
N ILE A 65 0.22 -7.44 -36.13
CA ILE A 65 0.95 -6.38 -35.43
C ILE A 65 -0.01 -5.25 -35.02
N ARG A 66 -0.82 -4.74 -35.96
CA ARG A 66 -1.80 -3.67 -35.68
C ARG A 66 -2.87 -4.11 -34.70
N SER A 67 -3.42 -5.32 -34.83
CA SER A 67 -4.39 -5.89 -33.88
C SER A 67 -3.79 -6.04 -32.48
N THR A 68 -2.53 -6.46 -32.37
CA THR A 68 -1.86 -6.58 -31.07
C THR A 68 -1.60 -5.23 -30.41
N VAL A 69 -1.26 -4.20 -31.18
CA VAL A 69 -1.06 -2.84 -30.65
C VAL A 69 -2.39 -2.21 -30.24
N ALA A 70 -3.46 -2.37 -31.03
CA ALA A 70 -4.79 -1.85 -30.69
C ALA A 70 -5.36 -2.40 -29.36
N VAL A 71 -4.91 -3.59 -28.94
CA VAL A 71 -5.36 -4.25 -27.71
C VAL A 71 -4.36 -4.06 -26.54
N ARG A 72 -3.15 -3.56 -26.79
CA ARG A 72 -2.11 -3.40 -25.75
C ARG A 72 -1.94 -1.95 -25.32
N PHE A 73 -1.83 -1.75 -24.02
CA PHE A 73 -1.60 -0.45 -23.38
C PHE A 73 -0.10 -0.14 -23.08
N CYS A 74 0.85 -0.82 -23.73
CA CYS A 74 2.28 -0.64 -23.44
C CYS A 74 3.19 -0.63 -24.67
N ASP A 75 3.93 0.48 -24.85
CA ASP A 75 4.77 0.78 -26.02
C ASP A 75 6.11 0.02 -26.07
N SER A 76 6.51 -0.63 -24.98
CA SER A 76 7.86 -1.18 -24.80
C SER A 76 8.05 -2.63 -25.29
N ALA A 77 6.99 -3.30 -25.73
CA ALA A 77 7.05 -4.72 -26.10
C ALA A 77 7.78 -4.97 -27.43
N LYS A 78 8.78 -5.86 -27.43
CA LYS A 78 9.67 -6.13 -28.59
C LYS A 78 9.28 -7.35 -29.46
N LYS A 79 8.45 -8.25 -28.96
CA LYS A 79 8.00 -9.46 -29.68
C LYS A 79 6.48 -9.62 -29.63
N VAL A 80 5.88 -10.06 -30.74
CA VAL A 80 4.58 -10.73 -30.73
C VAL A 80 4.83 -12.09 -30.07
N THR A 81 4.71 -12.15 -28.74
CA THR A 81 4.94 -13.38 -27.97
C THR A 81 3.58 -14.00 -27.69
N THR A 82 3.34 -15.09 -28.44
CA THR A 82 2.31 -16.13 -28.26
C THR A 82 0.88 -15.62 -28.34
N VAL A 83 0.02 -16.41 -29.00
CA VAL A 83 -1.44 -16.24 -28.98
C VAL A 83 -1.88 -16.24 -27.52
N ARG A 84 -2.03 -15.06 -26.92
CA ARG A 84 -2.56 -14.95 -25.56
C ARG A 84 -3.98 -15.49 -25.60
N ASN A 85 -4.33 -16.33 -24.63
CA ASN A 85 -5.70 -16.80 -24.47
C ASN A 85 -6.63 -15.58 -24.53
N LYS A 86 -7.56 -15.58 -25.49
CA LYS A 86 -8.45 -14.45 -25.76
C LYS A 86 -9.23 -14.04 -24.51
N ASN A 87 -9.56 -15.00 -23.65
CA ASN A 87 -10.29 -14.78 -22.40
C ASN A 87 -9.42 -14.05 -21.37
N ILE A 88 -8.12 -14.33 -21.30
CA ILE A 88 -7.18 -13.59 -20.43
C ILE A 88 -7.07 -12.14 -20.89
N VAL A 89 -6.95 -11.91 -22.20
CA VAL A 89 -6.84 -10.55 -22.74
C VAL A 89 -8.12 -9.74 -22.49
N ARG A 90 -9.28 -10.35 -22.74
CA ARG A 90 -10.59 -9.73 -22.47
C ARG A 90 -10.76 -9.42 -20.98
N MET A 91 -10.37 -10.35 -20.11
CA MET A 91 -10.37 -10.18 -18.65
C MET A 91 -9.46 -9.02 -18.21
N GLU A 92 -8.22 -8.98 -18.69
CA GLU A 92 -7.27 -7.93 -18.33
C GLU A 92 -7.77 -6.53 -18.71
N SER A 93 -8.37 -6.38 -19.89
CA SER A 93 -8.96 -5.10 -20.33
C SER A 93 -10.17 -4.70 -19.49
N ALA A 94 -11.09 -5.63 -19.20
CA ALA A 94 -12.24 -5.36 -18.33
C ALA A 94 -11.80 -5.00 -16.91
N LEU A 95 -10.76 -5.67 -16.40
CA LEU A 95 -10.20 -5.38 -15.08
C LEU A 95 -9.57 -3.98 -15.03
N ALA A 96 -8.86 -3.58 -16.08
CA ALA A 96 -8.30 -2.23 -16.17
C ALA A 96 -9.40 -1.15 -16.21
N LEU A 97 -10.46 -1.35 -16.99
CA LEU A 97 -11.61 -0.44 -17.01
C LEU A 97 -12.31 -0.35 -15.65
N TRP A 98 -12.45 -1.48 -14.96
CA TRP A 98 -13.03 -1.53 -13.62
C TRP A 98 -12.16 -0.80 -12.59
N ILE A 99 -10.83 -0.95 -12.65
CA ILE A 99 -9.90 -0.18 -11.81
C ILE A 99 -10.09 1.33 -12.04
N THR A 100 -10.20 1.75 -13.31
CA THR A 100 -10.45 3.15 -13.67
C THR A 100 -11.82 3.66 -13.20
N ASP A 101 -12.88 2.86 -13.28
CA ASP A 101 -14.21 3.22 -12.77
C ASP A 101 -14.25 3.33 -11.24
N CYS A 102 -13.65 2.35 -10.54
CA CYS A 102 -13.48 2.41 -9.09
C CYS A 102 -12.73 3.68 -8.67
N ARG A 103 -11.73 4.08 -9.45
CA ARG A 103 -11.02 5.34 -9.23
C ARG A 103 -11.92 6.56 -9.44
N LYS A 104 -12.69 6.64 -10.54
CA LYS A 104 -13.65 7.75 -10.78
C LYS A 104 -14.65 7.89 -9.62
N LYS A 105 -14.98 6.77 -8.99
CA LYS A 105 -15.87 6.68 -7.82
C LYS A 105 -15.14 6.81 -6.48
N ASN A 106 -13.84 7.10 -6.47
CA ASN A 106 -13.00 7.24 -5.27
C ASN A 106 -13.00 6.01 -4.35
N ILE A 107 -13.03 4.81 -4.92
CA ILE A 107 -12.99 3.54 -4.18
C ILE A 107 -11.53 3.04 -4.12
N PRO A 108 -10.91 2.89 -2.92
CA PRO A 108 -9.59 2.27 -2.81
C PRO A 108 -9.60 0.82 -3.22
N LEU A 109 -8.54 0.40 -3.91
CA LEU A 109 -8.36 -0.98 -4.32
C LEU A 109 -7.10 -1.58 -3.69
N ASP A 110 -7.28 -2.67 -2.96
CA ASP A 110 -6.19 -3.53 -2.50
C ASP A 110 -5.83 -4.59 -3.55
N GLY A 111 -4.61 -5.11 -3.49
CA GLY A 111 -4.10 -6.10 -4.44
C GLY A 111 -4.86 -7.42 -4.36
N ASN A 112 -5.39 -7.78 -3.18
CA ASN A 112 -6.24 -8.96 -3.05
C ASN A 112 -7.58 -8.76 -3.76
N ILE A 113 -8.20 -7.58 -3.59
CA ILE A 113 -9.48 -7.24 -4.22
C ILE A 113 -9.35 -7.27 -5.75
N ILE A 114 -8.26 -6.73 -6.30
CA ILE A 114 -8.03 -6.75 -7.75
C ILE A 114 -7.84 -8.18 -8.25
N ARG A 115 -7.04 -9.01 -7.55
CA ARG A 115 -6.83 -10.41 -7.92
C ARG A 115 -8.12 -11.23 -7.85
N GLU A 116 -8.95 -11.00 -6.84
CA GLU A 116 -10.25 -11.67 -6.72
C GLU A 116 -11.22 -11.24 -7.83
N LYS A 117 -11.27 -9.94 -8.13
CA LYS A 117 -12.07 -9.42 -9.25
C LYS A 117 -11.61 -10.00 -10.59
N ALA A 118 -10.29 -10.17 -10.77
CA ALA A 118 -9.71 -10.80 -11.97
C ALA A 118 -10.20 -12.25 -12.14
N ARG A 119 -10.24 -13.04 -11.06
CA ARG A 119 -10.77 -14.42 -11.10
C ARG A 119 -12.25 -14.44 -11.51
N LYS A 120 -13.06 -13.57 -10.91
CA LYS A 120 -14.49 -13.45 -11.22
C LYS A 120 -14.72 -13.06 -12.69
N LEU A 121 -13.98 -12.08 -13.21
CA LEU A 121 -14.06 -11.68 -14.61
C LEU A 121 -13.61 -12.80 -15.56
N TYR A 122 -12.57 -13.55 -15.19
CA TYR A 122 -12.10 -14.68 -16.00
C TYR A 122 -13.14 -15.79 -16.10
N GLN A 123 -13.77 -16.16 -14.98
CA GLN A 123 -14.84 -17.16 -14.94
C GLN A 123 -16.02 -16.76 -15.83
N GLN A 124 -16.46 -15.49 -15.74
CA GLN A 124 -17.53 -14.96 -16.57
C GLN A 124 -17.21 -15.06 -18.08
N PHE A 125 -15.98 -14.71 -18.48
CA PHE A 125 -15.60 -14.78 -19.89
C PHE A 125 -15.26 -16.20 -20.37
N ALA A 126 -15.03 -17.15 -19.46
CA ALA A 126 -14.85 -18.55 -19.80
C ALA A 126 -16.20 -19.24 -20.09
N THR A 127 -17.27 -18.83 -19.41
CA THR A 127 -18.63 -19.37 -19.63
C THR A 127 -19.32 -18.81 -20.88
N ASP A 128 -19.02 -17.58 -21.28
CA ASP A 128 -19.61 -16.92 -22.45
C ASP A 128 -19.02 -17.41 -23.81
N ALA A 129 -18.07 -18.35 -23.79
CA ALA A 129 -17.43 -18.88 -24.99
C ALA A 129 -18.29 -20.00 -25.61
N GLU A 130 -19.39 -19.65 -26.26
CA GLU A 130 -20.14 -20.56 -27.13
C GLU A 130 -19.29 -20.95 -28.35
N ASN A 131 -18.66 -22.13 -28.30
CA ASN A 131 -18.39 -23.06 -29.42
C ASN A 131 -17.50 -24.22 -28.93
N PRO A 132 -18.06 -25.34 -28.44
CA PRO A 132 -17.30 -26.56 -28.25
C PRO A 132 -17.15 -27.27 -29.61
N GLY A 133 -16.03 -27.06 -30.29
CA GLY A 133 -15.61 -27.97 -31.38
C GLY A 133 -15.25 -29.34 -30.81
N PRO A 134 -15.48 -30.44 -31.56
CA PRO A 134 -15.33 -31.78 -31.01
C PRO A 134 -13.84 -32.11 -30.82
N SER A 135 -13.54 -32.80 -29.72
CA SER A 135 -12.28 -33.51 -29.47
C SER A 135 -11.06 -32.66 -29.16
N THR A 136 -11.06 -32.04 -27.97
CA THR A 136 -10.03 -32.28 -26.94
C THR A 136 -10.52 -31.61 -25.67
N ALA A 137 -10.70 -32.41 -24.61
CA ALA A 137 -11.16 -31.93 -23.32
C ALA A 137 -10.36 -30.68 -22.89
N PRO A 138 -11.01 -29.53 -22.65
CA PRO A 138 -10.33 -28.41 -22.06
C PRO A 138 -10.27 -28.72 -20.57
N ASP A 139 -9.11 -29.15 -20.08
CA ASP A 139 -8.78 -28.91 -18.67
C ASP A 139 -8.93 -27.39 -18.47
N PRO A 140 -9.90 -26.91 -17.67
CA PRO A 140 -9.95 -25.52 -17.31
C PRO A 140 -8.76 -25.32 -16.38
N GLN A 141 -7.62 -24.89 -16.94
CA GLN A 141 -6.54 -24.38 -16.13
C GLN A 141 -7.09 -23.14 -15.43
N ASP A 142 -7.61 -23.34 -14.22
CA ASP A 142 -8.19 -22.30 -13.40
C ASP A 142 -7.22 -21.13 -13.34
N PHE A 143 -7.67 -19.97 -13.82
CA PHE A 143 -6.87 -18.76 -13.73
C PHE A 143 -6.69 -18.40 -12.26
N GLN A 144 -5.50 -18.70 -11.74
CA GLN A 144 -5.21 -18.57 -10.31
C GLN A 144 -5.03 -17.12 -9.84
N ALA A 145 -5.05 -16.13 -10.73
CA ALA A 145 -4.68 -14.73 -10.43
C ALA A 145 -3.44 -14.65 -9.52
N SER A 146 -2.38 -15.37 -9.89
CA SER A 146 -1.18 -15.51 -9.06
C SER A 146 -0.50 -14.16 -8.84
N LYS A 147 0.33 -14.05 -7.79
CA LYS A 147 1.13 -12.85 -7.55
C LYS A 147 1.98 -12.47 -8.76
N GLY A 148 2.63 -13.46 -9.38
CA GLY A 148 3.44 -13.24 -10.58
C GLY A 148 2.65 -12.79 -11.81
N TRP A 149 1.38 -13.21 -11.94
CA TRP A 149 0.50 -12.64 -12.97
C TRP A 149 0.15 -11.19 -12.63
N PHE A 150 -0.21 -10.90 -11.39
CA PHE A 150 -0.58 -9.55 -10.96
C PHE A 150 0.58 -8.56 -11.15
N ASP A 151 1.81 -8.95 -10.82
CA ASP A 151 3.00 -8.13 -11.06
C ASP A 151 3.21 -7.81 -12.55
N ARG A 152 2.91 -8.78 -13.44
CA ARG A 152 2.97 -8.58 -14.90
C ARG A 152 1.83 -7.69 -15.40
N PHE A 153 0.62 -7.87 -14.87
CA PHE A 153 -0.54 -7.03 -15.15
C PHE A 153 -0.26 -5.58 -14.75
N GLN A 154 0.27 -5.34 -13.55
CA GLN A 154 0.65 -4.01 -13.11
C GLN A 154 1.70 -3.37 -14.02
N LYS A 155 2.73 -4.12 -14.44
CA LYS A 155 3.72 -3.61 -15.40
C LYS A 155 3.10 -3.33 -16.78
N GLN A 156 2.19 -4.20 -17.24
CA GLN A 156 1.54 -4.09 -18.54
C GLN A 156 0.61 -2.88 -18.64
N PHE A 157 -0.13 -2.59 -17.58
CA PHE A 157 -1.05 -1.45 -17.51
C PHE A 157 -0.42 -0.24 -16.82
N ASN A 158 0.87 -0.30 -16.47
CA ASN A 158 1.59 0.79 -15.81
C ASN A 158 0.96 1.22 -14.47
N ILE A 159 0.45 0.26 -13.70
CA ILE A 159 -0.18 0.48 -12.41
C ILE A 159 0.88 0.54 -11.29
N LYS A 160 0.89 1.62 -10.50
CA LYS A 160 1.73 1.78 -9.30
C LYS A 160 0.88 1.77 -8.03
N SER A 161 1.42 1.15 -6.97
CA SER A 161 0.89 1.29 -5.61
C SER A 161 1.53 2.49 -4.95
N VAL A 162 0.72 3.46 -4.51
CA VAL A 162 1.20 4.65 -3.79
C VAL A 162 0.70 4.60 -2.35
N SER A 163 1.58 4.95 -1.41
CA SER A 163 1.24 5.07 0.00
C SER A 163 0.90 6.52 0.33
N LEU A 164 -0.29 6.75 0.88
CA LEU A 164 -0.74 8.07 1.33
C LEU A 164 -0.40 8.21 2.82
N HIS A 165 0.79 8.73 3.17
CA HIS A 165 1.17 9.03 4.55
C HIS A 165 1.25 10.56 4.75
N GLY A 166 0.53 11.07 5.76
CA GLY A 166 0.35 12.50 6.01
C GLY A 166 1.14 13.10 7.18
N GLU A 167 1.84 12.29 8.00
CA GLU A 167 2.36 12.76 9.30
C GLU A 167 3.89 12.64 9.47
N ALA A 168 4.61 11.93 8.59
CA ALA A 168 6.05 11.69 8.74
C ALA A 168 6.96 12.93 8.51
N ALA A 169 6.40 14.05 8.07
CA ALA A 169 7.18 15.22 7.63
C ALA A 169 7.51 16.24 8.74
N PHE A 170 7.03 16.06 9.98
CA PHE A 170 7.10 17.06 11.05
C PHE A 170 7.77 16.59 12.35
N ALA A 171 8.44 15.42 12.35
CA ALA A 171 9.01 14.85 13.57
C ALA A 171 10.27 15.62 14.04
N ASP A 172 10.32 15.99 15.31
CA ASP A 172 11.47 16.68 15.94
C ASP A 172 12.44 15.64 16.53
N THR A 173 13.48 15.33 15.75
CA THR A 173 14.47 14.31 16.12
C THR A 173 15.39 14.74 17.26
N GLU A 174 15.62 16.04 17.43
CA GLU A 174 16.53 16.56 18.45
C GLU A 174 15.87 16.51 19.83
N ALA A 175 14.62 16.99 19.92
CA ALA A 175 13.83 16.88 21.14
C ALA A 175 13.64 15.43 21.58
N ALA A 176 13.39 14.52 20.62
CA ALA A 176 13.24 13.09 20.90
C ALA A 176 14.50 12.45 21.47
N GLN A 177 15.69 12.85 21.00
CA GLN A 177 16.96 12.30 21.49
C GLN A 177 17.31 12.77 22.91
N LYS A 178 16.97 14.01 23.26
CA LYS A 178 17.28 14.60 24.56
C LYS A 178 16.30 14.17 25.67
N TYR A 179 15.07 13.83 25.31
CA TYR A 179 14.01 13.54 26.27
C TYR A 179 14.33 12.36 27.21
N PRO A 180 14.88 11.22 26.78
CA PRO A 180 15.18 10.10 27.68
C PRO A 180 16.12 10.46 28.84
N GLU A 181 17.13 11.32 28.60
CA GLU A 181 18.04 11.77 29.65
C GLU A 181 17.34 12.72 30.63
N THR A 182 16.56 13.65 30.10
CA THR A 182 15.75 14.60 30.90
C THR A 182 14.73 13.85 31.76
N PHE A 183 14.07 12.86 31.18
CA PHE A 183 13.10 12.01 31.85
C PHE A 183 13.75 11.18 32.96
N ARG A 184 14.92 10.58 32.69
CA ARG A 184 15.69 9.84 33.70
C ARG A 184 16.05 10.72 34.90
N HIS A 185 16.58 11.92 34.66
CA HIS A 185 16.91 12.86 35.72
C HIS A 185 15.68 13.21 36.57
N MET A 186 14.53 13.45 35.94
CA MET A 186 13.28 13.74 36.65
C MET A 186 12.81 12.58 37.54
N ILE A 187 12.92 11.34 37.05
CA ILE A 187 12.60 10.13 37.83
C ILE A 187 13.51 10.02 39.06
N GLU A 188 14.82 10.19 38.88
CA GLU A 188 15.82 10.07 39.94
C GLU A 188 15.68 11.18 40.98
N GLU A 189 15.60 12.44 40.53
CA GLU A 189 15.47 13.62 41.39
C GLU A 189 14.21 13.55 42.26
N LYS A 190 13.09 13.14 41.66
CA LYS A 190 11.82 13.02 42.37
C LYS A 190 11.65 11.67 43.05
N GLY A 191 12.57 10.72 42.89
CA GLY A 191 12.54 9.40 43.52
C GLY A 191 11.29 8.59 43.17
N TYR A 192 10.87 8.60 41.90
CA TYR A 192 9.75 7.76 41.45
C TYR A 192 10.18 6.31 41.31
N LYS A 193 9.35 5.39 41.84
CA LYS A 193 9.53 3.95 41.61
C LYS A 193 8.84 3.50 40.31
N PRO A 194 9.29 2.41 39.67
CA PRO A 194 8.65 1.89 38.45
C PRO A 194 7.13 1.67 38.56
N GLU A 195 6.65 1.28 39.74
CA GLU A 195 5.22 1.08 40.03
C GLU A 195 4.40 2.39 39.98
N GLN A 196 5.06 3.53 40.16
CA GLN A 196 4.48 4.87 40.24
C GLN A 196 4.53 5.64 38.92
N VAL A 197 5.20 5.10 37.89
CA VAL A 197 5.37 5.74 36.58
C VAL A 197 4.39 5.12 35.59
N PHE A 198 3.36 5.86 35.23
CA PHE A 198 2.30 5.45 34.31
C PHE A 198 2.45 6.16 32.96
N ASN A 199 2.16 5.45 31.88
CA ASN A 199 2.02 6.01 30.55
C ASN A 199 0.58 5.80 30.07
N MET A 200 -0.04 6.86 29.54
CA MET A 200 -1.36 6.82 28.93
C MET A 200 -1.29 7.21 27.46
N ASP A 201 -1.95 6.43 26.62
CA ASP A 201 -2.07 6.71 25.19
C ASP A 201 -3.43 6.29 24.64
N GLU A 202 -3.84 6.90 23.53
CA GLU A 202 -5.07 6.58 22.83
C GLU A 202 -4.82 5.88 21.50
N THR A 203 -5.59 4.81 21.26
CA THR A 203 -5.58 4.12 19.98
C THR A 203 -6.96 4.03 19.37
N GLY A 204 -7.02 4.22 18.05
CA GLY A 204 -8.24 4.03 17.27
C GLY A 204 -8.35 2.60 16.76
N LEU A 205 -9.30 1.83 17.26
CA LEU A 205 -9.65 0.53 16.70
C LEU A 205 -10.67 0.70 15.57
N PHE A 206 -10.24 0.45 14.34
CA PHE A 206 -11.08 0.59 13.16
C PHE A 206 -11.65 -0.78 12.74
N TRP A 207 -12.97 -0.90 12.69
CA TRP A 207 -13.64 -2.15 12.31
C TRP A 207 -14.27 -2.09 10.90
N LYS A 208 -14.28 -0.92 10.26
CA LYS A 208 -14.59 -0.73 8.82
C LYS A 208 -13.55 0.14 8.12
N LYS A 209 -12.25 -0.12 8.37
CA LYS A 209 -11.17 0.65 7.73
C LYS A 209 -11.06 0.27 6.26
N MET A 210 -11.29 1.21 5.35
CA MET A 210 -10.93 1.03 3.95
C MET A 210 -9.39 1.01 3.78
N PRO A 211 -8.83 0.26 2.80
CA PRO A 211 -7.39 0.24 2.54
C PRO A 211 -6.83 1.65 2.28
N SER A 212 -5.67 1.96 2.86
CA SER A 212 -4.98 3.25 2.71
C SER A 212 -4.15 3.37 1.42
N ARG A 213 -3.99 2.25 0.69
CA ARG A 213 -3.27 2.18 -0.59
C ARG A 213 -4.27 1.92 -1.71
N THR A 214 -4.05 2.60 -2.83
CA THR A 214 -4.76 2.33 -4.08
C THR A 214 -3.75 2.22 -5.23
N TYR A 215 -4.19 1.63 -6.32
CA TYR A 215 -3.42 1.39 -7.52
C TYR A 215 -3.77 2.45 -8.57
N ILE A 216 -2.78 3.18 -9.07
CA ILE A 216 -2.94 4.30 -10.02
C ILE A 216 -2.12 4.04 -11.28
N MET A 217 -2.65 4.36 -12.47
CA MET A 217 -1.91 4.34 -13.73
C MET A 217 -0.82 5.42 -13.74
N LYS A 218 0.35 5.13 -14.32
CA LYS A 218 1.59 5.92 -14.21
C LYS A 218 1.56 7.27 -14.93
N ASP A 219 0.66 7.45 -15.88
CA ASP A 219 0.40 8.68 -16.63
C ASP A 219 -0.40 9.73 -15.83
N GLU A 220 -1.03 9.32 -14.73
CA GLU A 220 -1.79 10.23 -13.87
C GLU A 220 -0.98 10.63 -12.62
N ALA A 221 -0.39 11.82 -12.67
CA ALA A 221 0.59 12.30 -11.69
C ALA A 221 0.02 12.59 -10.29
N LYS A 222 -1.31 12.69 -10.10
CA LYS A 222 -1.95 12.97 -8.81
C LYS A 222 -3.33 12.32 -8.71
N ALA A 223 -3.51 11.41 -7.75
CA ALA A 223 -4.84 11.09 -7.23
C ALA A 223 -5.14 12.02 -6.06
N LEU A 224 -6.26 12.73 -6.09
CA LEU A 224 -6.76 13.47 -4.94
C LEU A 224 -7.07 12.45 -3.83
N GLY A 225 -6.43 12.61 -2.67
CA GLY A 225 -6.67 11.71 -1.53
C GLY A 225 -8.13 11.77 -1.10
N PHE A 226 -8.78 10.62 -0.94
CA PHE A 226 -10.14 10.54 -0.40
C PHE A 226 -10.11 10.24 1.10
N LYS A 227 -11.09 10.76 1.84
CA LYS A 227 -11.26 10.49 3.28
C LYS A 227 -11.91 9.12 3.45
N ALA A 228 -11.11 8.10 3.73
CA ALA A 228 -11.62 6.76 4.05
C ALA A 228 -12.71 6.83 5.13
N GLN A 229 -13.83 6.13 4.93
CA GLN A 229 -14.80 5.92 6.00
C GLN A 229 -14.12 5.11 7.10
N LYS A 230 -14.11 5.67 8.31
CA LYS A 230 -13.37 5.17 9.47
C LYS A 230 -14.34 5.00 10.63
N ASP A 231 -15.25 4.02 10.54
CA ASP A 231 -15.99 3.62 11.74
C ASP A 231 -14.98 3.02 12.71
N ARG A 232 -14.90 3.63 13.90
CA ARG A 232 -13.89 3.34 14.90
C ARG A 232 -14.47 3.43 16.30
N VAL A 233 -13.81 2.76 17.23
CA VAL A 233 -13.86 3.08 18.66
C VAL A 233 -12.48 3.58 19.08
N THR A 234 -12.45 4.49 20.03
CA THR A 234 -11.17 4.94 20.63
C THR A 234 -11.00 4.24 21.96
N LEU A 235 -9.83 3.64 22.17
CA LEU A 235 -9.42 3.05 23.43
C LEU A 235 -8.41 3.98 24.09
N ILE A 236 -8.57 4.21 25.38
CA ILE A 236 -7.56 4.84 26.23
C ILE A 236 -6.91 3.71 27.03
N MET A 237 -5.61 3.53 26.83
CA MET A 237 -4.83 2.53 27.53
C MET A 237 -3.90 3.24 28.49
N CYS A 238 -3.77 2.72 29.70
CA CYS A 238 -2.83 3.24 30.69
C CYS A 238 -2.19 2.08 31.43
N GLY A 239 -0.88 2.12 31.60
CA GLY A 239 -0.13 1.13 32.36
C GLY A 239 1.16 1.70 32.92
N ASN A 240 1.76 1.00 33.88
CA ASN A 240 3.00 1.44 34.52
C ASN A 240 4.25 0.69 34.07
N ALA A 241 5.42 1.13 34.53
CA ALA A 241 6.71 0.58 34.10
C ALA A 241 6.96 -0.88 34.55
N VAL A 242 6.20 -1.40 35.51
CA VAL A 242 6.24 -2.84 35.89
C VAL A 242 5.24 -3.69 35.12
N GLY A 243 4.45 -3.11 34.22
CA GLY A 243 3.49 -3.81 33.36
C GLY A 243 2.09 -3.98 33.95
N TYR A 244 1.74 -3.28 35.04
CA TYR A 244 0.36 -3.20 35.50
C TYR A 244 -0.46 -2.39 34.50
N MET A 245 -1.56 -2.97 34.01
CA MET A 245 -2.48 -2.33 33.07
C MET A 245 -3.78 -1.95 33.77
N MET A 246 -4.18 -0.70 33.65
CA MET A 246 -5.44 -0.21 34.19
C MET A 246 -6.62 -0.66 33.35
N LYS A 247 -7.83 -0.58 33.93
CA LYS A 247 -9.08 -0.76 33.20
C LYS A 247 -9.11 0.17 31.98
N PRO A 248 -9.23 -0.36 30.75
CA PRO A 248 -9.22 0.46 29.55
C PRO A 248 -10.39 1.43 29.48
N GLY A 249 -10.14 2.66 29.05
CA GLY A 249 -11.20 3.58 28.62
C GLY A 249 -11.70 3.22 27.23
N LEU A 250 -13.00 3.28 26.99
CA LEU A 250 -13.58 3.05 25.66
C LEU A 250 -14.53 4.17 25.30
N ILE A 251 -14.22 4.89 24.22
CA ILE A 251 -15.06 5.96 23.67
C ILE A 251 -15.78 5.43 22.42
N HIS A 252 -17.10 5.30 22.55
CA HIS A 252 -17.97 4.89 21.46
C HIS A 252 -18.74 6.08 20.86
N LYS A 253 -19.19 5.96 19.61
CA LYS A 253 -19.99 7.00 18.93
C LYS A 253 -21.34 7.27 19.61
N SER A 254 -22.01 6.18 19.98
CA SER A 254 -23.30 6.18 20.67
C SER A 254 -23.12 5.84 22.14
N ALA A 255 -23.89 6.51 23.01
CA ALA A 255 -23.96 6.16 24.43
C ALA A 255 -24.45 4.72 24.63
N ASN A 256 -25.47 4.27 23.89
CA ASN A 256 -26.09 2.96 24.01
C ASN A 256 -26.22 2.31 22.62
N PRO A 257 -25.13 1.74 22.07
CA PRO A 257 -25.20 1.12 20.76
C PRO A 257 -26.08 -0.13 20.79
N ARG A 258 -27.02 -0.22 19.84
CA ARG A 258 -27.94 -1.37 19.71
C ARG A 258 -27.23 -2.72 19.61
N ALA A 259 -26.01 -2.74 19.06
CA ALA A 259 -25.19 -3.94 18.92
C ALA A 259 -24.54 -4.41 20.24
N LEU A 260 -24.39 -3.54 21.25
CA LEU A 260 -23.79 -3.87 22.55
C LEU A 260 -24.80 -3.62 23.68
N LYS A 261 -25.87 -4.43 23.70
CA LYS A 261 -26.96 -4.32 24.70
C LYS A 261 -26.46 -4.47 26.14
N ASN A 262 -25.38 -5.23 26.35
CA ASN A 262 -24.79 -5.50 27.67
C ASN A 262 -23.47 -4.74 27.91
N LYS A 263 -23.34 -3.53 27.36
CA LYS A 263 -22.09 -2.75 27.46
C LYS A 263 -21.60 -2.52 28.90
N ASN A 264 -22.49 -2.53 29.90
CA ASN A 264 -22.14 -2.32 31.31
C ASN A 264 -21.41 -3.52 31.92
N LEU A 265 -21.49 -4.70 31.29
CA LEU A 265 -20.75 -5.90 31.70
C LEU A 265 -19.32 -5.94 31.12
N LEU A 266 -19.00 -5.02 30.21
CA LEU A 266 -17.67 -4.96 29.62
C LEU A 266 -16.67 -4.44 30.67
N PRO A 267 -15.47 -5.02 30.77
CA PRO A 267 -14.44 -4.59 31.71
C PRO A 267 -13.73 -3.31 31.23
N VAL A 268 -14.50 -2.28 30.83
CA VAL A 268 -14.00 -1.01 30.30
C VAL A 268 -14.68 0.17 30.96
N TYR A 269 -13.99 1.30 31.03
CA TYR A 269 -14.57 2.57 31.43
C TYR A 269 -15.28 3.19 30.22
N TRP A 270 -16.60 3.04 30.20
CA TRP A 270 -17.41 3.41 29.03
C TRP A 270 -17.66 4.92 28.96
N MET A 271 -17.27 5.51 27.85
CA MET A 271 -17.49 6.91 27.50
C MET A 271 -18.11 7.02 26.11
N HIS A 272 -18.67 8.18 25.78
CA HIS A 272 -19.25 8.39 24.46
C HIS A 272 -19.02 9.81 23.92
N ASN A 273 -18.83 9.89 22.61
CA ASN A 273 -18.74 11.13 21.85
C ASN A 273 -19.18 10.86 20.42
N ALA A 274 -20.00 11.72 19.81
CA ALA A 274 -20.51 11.54 18.45
C ALA A 274 -19.41 11.36 17.37
N LYS A 275 -18.19 11.86 17.63
CA LYS A 275 -17.05 11.65 16.74
C LYS A 275 -16.27 10.35 17.04
N ALA A 276 -16.42 9.74 18.21
CA ALA A 276 -15.55 8.69 18.74
C ALA A 276 -14.07 9.16 18.78
N TRP A 277 -13.85 10.33 19.37
CA TRP A 277 -12.55 10.91 19.69
C TRP A 277 -12.54 11.31 21.16
N ILE A 278 -11.37 11.34 21.77
CA ILE A 278 -11.20 11.97 23.08
C ILE A 278 -11.42 13.48 22.96
N THR A 279 -11.98 14.06 24.01
CA THR A 279 -12.14 15.51 24.19
C THR A 279 -11.59 15.86 25.56
N LYS A 280 -11.27 17.13 25.80
CA LYS A 280 -10.76 17.57 27.12
C LYS A 280 -11.70 17.17 28.26
N VAL A 281 -13.02 17.28 28.06
CA VAL A 281 -14.02 16.87 29.05
C VAL A 281 -13.96 15.36 29.32
N LEU A 282 -13.83 14.54 28.27
CA LEU A 282 -13.73 13.08 28.44
C LEU A 282 -12.39 12.66 29.05
N GLY A 283 -11.29 13.31 28.66
CA GLY A 283 -9.97 13.07 29.26
C GLY A 283 -9.96 13.42 30.75
N SER A 284 -10.53 14.56 31.13
CA SER A 284 -10.69 14.94 32.54
C SER A 284 -11.60 13.99 33.30
N ASN A 285 -12.70 13.56 32.69
CA ASN A 285 -13.59 12.58 33.29
C ASN A 285 -12.86 11.24 33.53
N TRP A 286 -12.18 10.70 32.51
CA TRP A 286 -11.37 9.49 32.65
C TRP A 286 -10.30 9.64 33.73
N PHE A 287 -9.59 10.77 33.76
CA PHE A 287 -8.55 11.03 34.76
C PHE A 287 -9.11 10.95 36.18
N HIS A 288 -10.15 11.72 36.49
CA HIS A 288 -10.71 11.78 37.84
C HIS A 288 -11.52 10.53 38.25
N GLN A 289 -12.26 9.93 37.31
CA GLN A 289 -13.23 8.87 37.61
C GLN A 289 -12.69 7.46 37.38
N CYS A 290 -11.63 7.32 36.57
CA CYS A 290 -11.07 6.02 36.21
C CYS A 290 -9.63 5.88 36.68
N PHE A 291 -8.75 6.83 36.31
CA PHE A 291 -7.32 6.75 36.61
C PHE A 291 -7.04 6.93 38.12
N ILE A 292 -7.46 8.04 38.72
CA ILE A 292 -7.15 8.35 40.13
C ILE A 292 -7.59 7.24 41.10
N PRO A 293 -8.85 6.73 41.06
CA PRO A 293 -9.28 5.71 42.01
C PRO A 293 -8.49 4.40 41.87
N GLN A 294 -8.22 3.97 40.63
CA GLN A 294 -7.47 2.73 40.38
C GLN A 294 -5.99 2.85 40.74
N ALA A 295 -5.36 4.01 40.49
CA ALA A 295 -3.97 4.24 40.87
C ALA A 295 -3.82 4.25 42.40
N LYS A 296 -4.78 4.86 43.11
CA LYS A 296 -4.83 4.83 44.58
C LYS A 296 -4.97 3.41 45.12
N GLU A 297 -5.94 2.66 44.63
CA GLU A 297 -6.18 1.28 45.04
C GLU A 297 -4.96 0.39 44.77
N TYR A 298 -4.37 0.51 43.58
CA TYR A 298 -3.17 -0.22 43.19
C TYR A 298 -1.98 0.07 44.13
N LEU A 299 -1.65 1.34 44.37
CA LEU A 299 -0.52 1.70 45.24
C LEU A 299 -0.78 1.36 46.70
N HIS A 300 -2.01 1.56 47.19
CA HIS A 300 -2.41 1.15 48.53
C HIS A 300 -2.21 -0.35 48.75
N ASN A 301 -2.59 -1.18 47.77
CA ASN A 301 -2.43 -2.64 47.85
C ASN A 301 -0.95 -3.07 47.85
N LEU A 302 -0.05 -2.24 47.33
CA LEU A 302 1.40 -2.44 47.41
C LEU A 302 2.04 -1.84 48.67
N GLY A 303 1.26 -1.19 49.55
CA GLY A 303 1.78 -0.48 50.72
C GLY A 303 2.63 0.74 50.34
N MET A 304 2.37 1.35 49.19
CA MET A 304 3.09 2.51 48.68
C MET A 304 2.28 3.80 48.88
N ASP A 305 3.00 4.91 49.11
CA ASP A 305 2.39 6.23 49.14
C ASP A 305 1.81 6.61 47.77
N PHE A 306 0.71 7.36 47.80
CA PHE A 306 0.07 7.88 46.59
C PHE A 306 0.89 9.02 45.99
N LYS A 307 1.88 8.63 45.19
CA LYS A 307 2.75 9.49 44.40
C LYS A 307 2.89 8.87 43.03
N VAL A 308 2.44 9.58 42.01
CA VAL A 308 2.34 9.07 40.64
C VAL A 308 2.91 10.07 39.66
N LEU A 309 3.63 9.56 38.66
CA LEU A 309 3.96 10.29 37.44
C LEU A 309 3.11 9.72 36.30
N LEU A 310 2.30 10.55 35.66
CA LEU A 310 1.51 10.20 34.50
C LEU A 310 2.10 10.87 33.25
N ILE A 311 2.54 10.05 32.29
CA ILE A 311 3.07 10.48 31.00
C ILE A 311 1.93 10.46 29.99
N MET A 312 1.79 11.54 29.21
CA MET A 312 0.78 11.70 28.19
C MET A 312 1.38 12.32 26.92
N ASP A 313 0.84 12.01 25.74
CA ASP A 313 1.22 12.74 24.53
C ASP A 313 0.64 14.16 24.50
N ASN A 314 1.15 15.04 23.63
CA ASN A 314 0.67 16.42 23.53
C ASN A 314 -0.54 16.54 22.58
N ALA A 315 -1.47 15.59 22.62
CA ALA A 315 -2.64 15.62 21.74
C ALA A 315 -3.63 16.70 22.18
N GLY A 316 -4.17 17.46 21.23
CA GLY A 316 -5.13 18.56 21.52
C GLY A 316 -6.43 18.14 22.21
N GLY A 317 -6.69 16.84 22.34
CA GLY A 317 -7.80 16.27 23.11
C GLY A 317 -7.54 16.16 24.61
N HIS A 318 -6.30 16.34 25.06
CA HIS A 318 -5.91 16.26 26.46
C HIS A 318 -6.17 17.58 27.18
N PRO A 319 -6.71 17.55 28.41
CA PRO A 319 -6.79 18.75 29.24
C PRO A 319 -5.39 19.12 29.73
N LEU A 320 -4.99 20.37 29.48
CA LEU A 320 -3.70 20.91 29.92
C LEU A 320 -3.71 21.31 31.41
N ASP A 321 -4.90 21.38 31.99
CA ASP A 321 -5.23 21.85 33.33
C ASP A 321 -5.60 20.70 34.28
N LEU A 322 -5.18 19.47 33.96
CA LEU A 322 -5.33 18.33 34.87
C LEU A 322 -4.48 18.55 36.12
N TYR A 323 -5.12 18.41 37.28
CA TYR A 323 -4.44 18.50 38.55
C TYR A 323 -5.06 17.53 39.55
N TYR A 324 -4.22 16.82 40.28
CA TYR A 324 -4.60 16.06 41.45
C TYR A 324 -3.41 15.96 42.41
N GLU A 325 -3.65 16.14 43.70
CA GLU A 325 -2.59 16.06 44.70
C GLU A 325 -1.94 14.67 44.71
N GLY A 326 -0.62 14.62 44.61
CA GLY A 326 0.14 13.37 44.48
C GLY A 326 0.29 12.85 43.05
N VAL A 327 -0.24 13.55 42.04
CA VAL A 327 -0.04 13.21 40.62
C VAL A 327 0.70 14.33 39.91
N GLN A 328 1.86 14.00 39.36
CA GLN A 328 2.55 14.83 38.40
C GLN A 328 2.22 14.37 36.98
N ILE A 329 1.92 15.31 36.10
CA ILE A 329 1.65 15.03 34.69
C ILE A 329 2.84 15.55 33.89
N GLU A 330 3.39 14.69 33.05
CA GLU A 330 4.45 15.03 32.11
C GLU A 330 3.93 14.81 30.69
N PHE A 331 4.01 15.84 29.86
CA PHE A 331 3.68 15.73 28.45
C PHE A 331 4.93 15.40 27.63
N LEU A 332 4.82 14.43 26.73
CA LEU A 332 5.88 14.15 25.76
C LEU A 332 6.14 15.40 24.89
N PRO A 333 7.39 15.62 24.44
CA PRO A 333 7.70 16.72 23.54
C PRO A 333 6.82 16.69 22.27
N ALA A 334 6.55 17.86 21.71
CA ALA A 334 5.71 17.95 20.52
C ALA A 334 6.34 17.20 19.35
N ASN A 335 5.52 16.44 18.60
CA ASN A 335 5.93 15.68 17.41
C ASN A 335 6.99 14.59 17.65
N THR A 336 7.15 14.09 18.88
CA THR A 336 8.10 13.01 19.17
C THR A 336 7.45 11.64 19.40
N THR A 337 6.12 11.52 19.41
CA THR A 337 5.39 10.26 19.69
C THR A 337 5.75 9.11 18.73
N PHE A 338 6.23 9.41 17.51
CA PHE A 338 6.70 8.38 16.57
C PHE A 338 8.17 8.00 16.76
N LEU A 339 8.92 8.74 17.58
CA LEU A 339 10.37 8.66 17.74
C LEU A 339 10.82 8.17 19.13
N ILE A 340 9.95 8.31 20.12
CA ILE A 340 10.09 7.84 21.51
C ILE A 340 9.10 6.70 21.71
#